data_AF-A0A923MVP4-F1
#
_entry.id   AF-A0A923MVP4-F1
#
_cell.length_a   1.000
_cell.length_b   1.000
_cell.length_c   1.000
_cell.angle_alpha   90.00
_cell.angle_beta   90.00
_cell.angle_gamma   90.00
#
_symmetry.space_group_name_H-M   'P 1'
#
loop_
_entity.id
_entity.type
_entity.pdbx_description
1 polymer ?
#
loop_
_entity_poly.entity_id
_entity_poly.type
_entity_poly.pdbx_seq_one_letter_code
_entity_poly.pdbx_strand_id
1 'polypeptide(L)'
;MSASNAPALRAIAQQLLALLESYEQEVGRMVTHWPDAKHYVEVNRQMNQIRDLGGALAGLHAAWAEVLIAHADLIRALLNAGDAVDAGQLAPERRRHALATQQLRARVQWLLPCEEDGAS
;
A
#
# COMPACT_ATOMS: atom_id res chain seq x y z
N MET A 1 10.94 -23.57 -25.37
CA MET A 1 10.14 -23.93 -24.17
C MET A 1 10.06 -22.70 -23.30
N SER A 2 8.91 -22.03 -23.22
CA SER A 2 8.73 -20.88 -22.33
C SER A 2 8.59 -21.40 -20.91
N ALA A 3 9.57 -21.11 -20.05
CA ALA A 3 9.46 -21.39 -18.63
C ALA A 3 8.24 -20.64 -18.06
N SER A 4 7.44 -21.31 -17.24
CA SER A 4 6.34 -20.66 -16.54
C SER A 4 6.90 -19.60 -15.59
N ASN A 5 6.54 -18.33 -15.80
CA ASN A 5 6.91 -17.22 -14.89
C ASN A 5 6.10 -17.22 -13.58
N ALA A 6 5.23 -18.22 -13.37
CA ALA A 6 4.33 -18.28 -12.22
C ALA A 6 5.05 -18.20 -10.86
N PRO A 7 6.20 -18.88 -10.61
CA PRO A 7 6.91 -18.76 -9.33
C PRO A 7 7.44 -17.36 -9.06
N ALA A 8 7.95 -16.67 -10.10
CA ALA A 8 8.46 -15.31 -9.97
C ALA A 8 7.33 -14.31 -9.66
N LEU A 9 6.19 -14.42 -10.36
CA LEU A 9 5.02 -13.59 -10.10
C LEU A 9 4.45 -13.82 -8.69
N ARG A 10 4.43 -15.07 -8.21
CA ARG A 10 4.03 -15.42 -6.84
C ARG A 10 4.93 -14.75 -5.81
N ALA A 11 6.26 -14.81 -6.00
CA ALA A 11 7.22 -14.16 -5.12
C ALA A 11 7.04 -12.62 -5.11
N ILE A 12 6.82 -11.99 -6.26
CA ILE A 12 6.54 -10.55 -6.35
C ILE A 12 5.25 -10.19 -5.60
N ALA A 13 4.17 -10.97 -5.77
CA ALA A 13 2.92 -10.73 -5.06
C ALA A 13 3.08 -10.87 -3.54
N GLN A 14 3.82 -11.87 -3.06
CA GLN A 14 4.13 -12.03 -1.62
C GLN A 14 4.95 -10.86 -1.07
N GLN A 15 6.00 -10.43 -1.79
CA GLN A 15 6.79 -9.25 -1.40
C GLN A 15 5.94 -7.99 -1.34
N LEU A 16 5.05 -7.81 -2.31
CA LEU A 16 4.13 -6.68 -2.35
C LEU A 16 3.15 -6.69 -1.16
N LEU A 17 2.63 -7.86 -0.76
CA LEU A 17 1.77 -7.96 0.44
C LEU A 17 2.51 -7.56 1.72
N ALA A 18 3.73 -8.05 1.91
CA ALA A 18 4.54 -7.70 3.08
C ALA A 18 4.87 -6.19 3.10
N LEU A 19 5.16 -5.61 1.93
CA LEU A 19 5.43 -4.19 1.78
C LEU A 19 4.19 -3.33 2.07
N LEU A 20 3.01 -3.73 1.61
CA LEU A 20 1.75 -3.03 1.90
C LEU A 20 1.44 -3.00 3.40
N GLU A 21 1.70 -4.09 4.12
CA GLU A 21 1.53 -4.15 5.56
C GLU A 21 2.50 -3.21 6.30
N SER A 22 3.77 -3.20 5.89
CA SER A 22 4.77 -2.27 6.44
C SER A 22 4.40 -0.81 6.15
N TYR A 23 3.84 -0.54 4.95
CA TYR A 23 3.34 0.76 4.54
C TYR A 23 2.17 1.26 5.37
N GLU A 24 1.17 0.42 5.63
CA GLU A 24 0.04 0.81 6.49
C GLU A 24 0.50 1.16 7.91
N GLN A 25 1.44 0.37 8.46
CA GLN A 25 2.03 0.66 9.78
C GLN A 25 2.78 2.00 9.79
N GLU A 26 3.60 2.25 8.76
CA GLU A 26 4.38 3.48 8.67
C GLU A 26 3.50 4.72 8.43
N VAL A 27 2.44 4.61 7.63
CA VAL A 27 1.43 5.67 7.50
C VAL A 27 0.77 5.95 8.85
N GLY A 28 0.44 4.92 9.62
CA GLY A 28 -0.07 5.08 10.98
C GLY A 28 0.88 5.87 11.88
N ARG A 29 2.17 5.56 11.84
CA ARG A 29 3.22 6.28 12.59
C ARG A 29 3.38 7.72 12.11
N MET A 30 3.38 7.95 10.79
CA MET A 30 3.46 9.27 10.18
C MET A 30 2.31 10.17 10.64
N VAL A 31 1.08 9.66 10.65
CA VAL A 31 -0.09 10.42 11.12
C VAL A 31 0.01 10.69 12.63
N THR A 32 0.47 9.72 13.41
CA THR A 32 0.53 9.84 14.88
C THR A 32 1.60 10.83 15.35
N HIS A 33 2.73 10.87 14.66
CA HIS A 33 3.88 11.70 15.03
C HIS A 33 4.07 12.88 14.07
N TRP A 34 3.00 13.33 13.41
CA TRP A 34 3.11 14.42 12.46
C TRP A 34 3.44 15.75 13.15
N PRO A 35 4.35 16.57 12.60
CA PRO A 35 5.23 16.29 11.46
C PRO A 35 6.54 15.60 11.90
N ASP A 36 6.81 14.39 11.38
CA ASP A 36 8.13 13.75 11.45
C ASP A 36 8.62 13.39 10.04
N ALA A 37 9.69 14.05 9.62
CA ALA A 37 10.31 13.87 8.31
C ALA A 37 10.80 12.44 8.07
N LYS A 38 11.19 11.69 9.11
CA LYS A 38 11.66 10.31 8.97
C LYS A 38 10.54 9.40 8.49
N HIS A 39 9.37 9.49 9.11
CA HIS A 39 8.20 8.71 8.74
C HIS A 39 7.72 9.08 7.33
N TYR A 40 7.70 10.38 6.99
CA TYR A 40 7.33 10.83 5.65
C TYR A 40 8.27 10.28 4.55
N VAL A 41 9.59 10.32 4.77
CA VAL A 41 10.57 9.78 3.82
C VAL A 41 10.41 8.27 3.66
N GLU A 42 10.19 7.55 4.75
CA GLU A 42 10.02 6.09 4.71
C GLU A 42 8.73 5.69 3.97
N VAL A 43 7.62 6.37 4.22
CA VAL A 43 6.35 6.18 3.49
C VAL A 43 6.56 6.40 1.98
N ASN A 44 7.23 7.48 1.58
CA ASN A 44 7.53 7.75 0.17
C ASN A 44 8.45 6.68 -0.45
N ARG A 45 9.45 6.22 0.29
CA ARG A 45 10.34 5.14 -0.15
C ARG A 45 9.55 3.88 -0.46
N GLN A 46 8.66 3.48 0.45
CA GLN A 46 7.82 2.29 0.29
C GLN A 46 6.80 2.46 -0.84
N MET A 47 6.23 3.65 -1.05
CA MET A 47 5.37 3.91 -2.20
C MET A 47 6.06 3.70 -3.55
N ASN A 48 7.31 4.14 -3.67
CA ASN A 48 8.09 3.86 -4.87
C ASN A 48 8.32 2.36 -5.07
N GLN A 49 8.63 1.63 -4.00
CA GLN A 49 8.77 0.17 -4.06
C GLN A 49 7.45 -0.53 -4.44
N ILE A 50 6.31 -0.07 -3.92
CA ILE A 50 4.98 -0.58 -4.27
C ILE A 50 4.71 -0.36 -5.75
N ARG A 51 5.03 0.83 -6.28
CA ARG A 51 4.92 1.11 -7.72
C ARG A 51 5.78 0.16 -8.54
N ASP A 52 7.03 -0.02 -8.16
CA ASP A 52 8.00 -0.81 -8.93
C ASP A 52 7.61 -2.30 -8.94
N LEU A 53 7.16 -2.85 -7.80
CA LEU A 53 6.63 -4.22 -7.69
C LEU A 53 5.26 -4.37 -8.38
N GLY A 54 4.36 -3.41 -8.17
CA GLY A 54 3.00 -3.42 -8.70
C GLY A 54 2.96 -3.26 -10.23
N GLY A 55 3.93 -2.56 -10.82
CA GLY A 55 4.08 -2.43 -12.27
C GLY A 55 4.37 -3.76 -12.97
N ALA A 56 4.91 -4.75 -12.26
CA ALA A 56 5.12 -6.10 -12.78
C ALA A 56 3.84 -6.95 -12.79
N LEU A 57 2.76 -6.51 -12.13
CA LEU A 57 1.51 -7.25 -11.97
C LEU A 57 0.37 -6.57 -12.75
N ALA A 58 -0.03 -7.19 -13.86
CA ALA A 58 -1.16 -6.71 -14.65
C ALA A 58 -2.44 -6.65 -13.81
N GLY A 59 -3.26 -5.61 -14.04
CA GLY A 59 -4.53 -5.41 -13.32
C GLY A 59 -4.45 -4.63 -12.01
N LEU A 60 -3.26 -4.30 -11.50
CA LEU A 60 -3.13 -3.52 -10.26
C LEU A 60 -3.13 -2.00 -10.44
N HIS A 61 -2.84 -1.50 -11.65
CA HIS A 61 -2.67 -0.08 -11.95
C HIS A 61 -3.79 0.82 -11.41
N ALA A 62 -5.06 0.44 -11.61
CA ALA A 62 -6.19 1.22 -11.14
C ALA A 62 -6.28 1.27 -9.61
N ALA A 63 -6.05 0.14 -8.91
CA ALA A 63 -6.01 0.15 -7.44
C ALA A 63 -4.83 0.97 -6.91
N TRP A 64 -3.69 0.88 -7.57
CA TRP A 64 -2.53 1.67 -7.20
C TRP A 64 -2.79 3.17 -7.35
N ALA A 65 -3.42 3.60 -8.45
CA ALA A 65 -3.81 5.00 -8.64
C ALA A 65 -4.74 5.50 -7.52
N GLU A 66 -5.70 4.69 -7.07
CA GLU A 66 -6.56 5.05 -5.94
C GLU A 66 -5.78 5.23 -4.63
N VAL A 67 -4.78 4.39 -4.37
CA VAL A 67 -3.88 4.56 -3.21
C VAL A 67 -3.10 5.87 -3.32
N LEU A 68 -2.57 6.21 -4.49
CA LEU A 68 -1.87 7.49 -4.72
C LEU A 68 -2.76 8.70 -4.44
N ILE A 69 -4.00 8.68 -4.96
CA ILE A 69 -4.97 9.76 -4.76
C ILE A 69 -5.30 9.90 -3.27
N ALA A 70 -5.64 8.78 -2.60
CA ALA A 70 -5.98 8.80 -1.18
C ALA A 70 -4.78 9.22 -0.30
N HIS A 71 -3.55 8.85 -0.68
CA HIS A 71 -2.34 9.27 0.01
C HIS A 71 -2.09 10.78 -0.16
N ALA A 72 -2.23 11.31 -1.37
CA ALA A 72 -2.11 12.75 -1.62
C ALA A 72 -3.15 13.56 -0.84
N ASP A 73 -4.39 13.07 -0.76
CA ASP A 73 -5.45 13.67 0.06
C ASP A 73 -5.08 13.69 1.55
N LEU A 74 -4.56 12.57 2.07
CA LEU A 74 -4.09 12.48 3.46
C LEU A 74 -2.94 13.45 3.75
N ILE A 75 -1.92 13.51 2.88
CA ILE A 75 -0.79 14.43 3.03
C ILE A 75 -1.28 15.88 3.00
N ARG A 76 -2.19 16.22 2.09
CA ARG A 76 -2.78 17.56 2.02
C ARG A 76 -3.53 17.91 3.31
N ALA A 77 -4.30 16.98 3.87
CA ALA A 77 -5.01 17.19 5.12
C ALA A 77 -4.04 17.39 6.30
N LEU A 78 -2.96 16.60 6.38
CA LEU A 78 -1.89 16.76 7.37
C LEU A 78 -1.19 18.12 7.26
N LEU A 79 -0.86 18.55 6.04
CA LEU A 79 -0.25 19.87 5.79
C LEU A 79 -1.17 21.01 6.21
N ASN A 80 -2.48 20.89 5.95
CA ASN A 80 -3.46 21.89 6.35
C ASN A 80 -3.69 21.94 7.87
N ALA A 81 -3.53 20.80 8.56
CA ALA A 81 -3.62 20.73 10.02
C ALA A 81 -2.38 21.30 10.73
N GLY A 82 -1.22 21.32 10.06
CA GLY A 82 0.04 21.78 10.64
C GLY A 82 0.49 20.91 11.81
N ASP A 83 1.04 21.52 12.86
CA ASP A 83 1.54 20.80 14.05
C ASP A 83 0.42 20.38 15.01
N ALA A 84 -0.79 20.93 14.85
CA ALA A 84 -1.93 20.69 15.73
C ALA A 84 -2.88 19.65 15.14
N VAL A 85 -2.37 18.46 14.83
CA VAL A 85 -3.17 17.38 14.24
C VAL A 85 -4.14 16.81 15.29
N ASP A 86 -5.42 17.14 15.12
CA ASP A 86 -6.50 16.41 15.78
C ASP A 86 -6.83 15.13 14.98
N ALA A 87 -6.68 13.97 15.63
CA ALA A 87 -6.98 12.67 15.04
C ALA A 87 -8.42 12.56 14.51
N GLY A 88 -9.38 13.31 15.09
CA GLY A 88 -10.75 13.35 14.62
C GLY A 88 -10.93 14.04 13.26
N GLN A 89 -10.11 15.06 12.98
CA GLN A 89 -10.20 15.83 11.74
C GLN A 89 -9.69 15.06 10.52
N LEU A 90 -8.71 14.16 10.72
CA LEU A 90 -8.14 13.33 9.65
C LEU A 90 -8.87 11.99 9.44
N ALA A 91 -9.91 11.70 10.24
CA ALA A 91 -10.59 10.40 10.19
C ALA A 91 -11.13 10.04 8.78
N PRO A 92 -11.70 10.96 7.99
CA PRO A 92 -12.17 10.65 6.63
C PRO A 92 -11.04 10.23 5.69
N GLU A 93 -9.95 11.00 5.64
CA GLU A 93 -8.81 10.77 4.76
C GLU A 93 -8.07 9.49 5.16
N ARG A 94 -7.88 9.27 6.46
CA ARG A 94 -7.30 8.01 6.98
C ARG A 94 -8.15 6.80 6.59
N ARG A 95 -9.48 6.88 6.73
CA ARG A 95 -10.37 5.79 6.35
C ARG A 95 -10.32 5.52 4.85
N ARG A 96 -10.34 6.57 4.02
CA ARG A 96 -10.25 6.45 2.56
C ARG A 96 -8.93 5.80 2.14
N HIS A 97 -7.81 6.26 2.72
CA HIS A 97 -6.49 5.70 2.49
C HIS A 97 -6.40 4.21 2.88
N ALA A 98 -6.90 3.85 4.06
CA ALA A 98 -6.94 2.47 4.52
C ALA A 98 -7.79 1.58 3.59
N LEU A 99 -8.96 2.06 3.15
CA LEU A 99 -9.81 1.31 2.23
C LEU A 99 -9.12 1.08 0.87
N ALA A 100 -8.48 2.09 0.31
CA ALA A 100 -7.75 1.97 -0.96
C ALA A 100 -6.61 0.95 -0.84
N THR A 101 -5.87 0.98 0.26
CA THR A 101 -4.76 0.04 0.52
C THR A 101 -5.26 -1.39 0.72
N GLN A 102 -6.37 -1.57 1.44
CA GLN A 102 -7.04 -2.86 1.60
C GLN A 102 -7.53 -3.43 0.27
N GLN A 103 -8.09 -2.59 -0.62
CA GLN A 103 -8.52 -3.02 -1.95
C GLN A 103 -7.35 -3.46 -2.82
N LEU A 104 -6.22 -2.74 -2.76
CA LEU A 104 -4.99 -3.17 -3.43
C LEU A 104 -4.49 -4.51 -2.88
N ARG A 105 -4.42 -4.65 -1.54
CA ARG A 105 -4.03 -5.90 -0.87
C ARG A 105 -4.91 -7.07 -1.31
N ALA A 106 -6.23 -6.88 -1.32
CA ALA A 106 -7.16 -7.91 -1.77
C ALA A 106 -6.88 -8.33 -3.22
N ARG A 107 -6.67 -7.37 -4.13
CA ARG A 107 -6.33 -7.68 -5.53
C ARG A 107 -5.02 -8.44 -5.68
N VAL A 108 -3.99 -8.10 -4.89
CA VAL A 108 -2.74 -8.86 -4.88
C VAL A 108 -2.96 -10.28 -4.37
N GLN A 109 -3.79 -10.48 -3.35
CA GLN A 109 -4.15 -11.81 -2.85
C GLN A 109 -4.89 -12.65 -3.89
N TRP A 110 -5.80 -12.05 -4.66
CA TRP A 110 -6.50 -12.72 -5.77
C TRP A 110 -5.56 -13.21 -6.88
N LEU A 111 -4.35 -12.65 -7.01
CA LEU A 111 -3.34 -13.10 -7.97
C LEU A 111 -2.52 -14.30 -7.46
N LEU A 112 -2.59 -14.62 -6.17
CA LEU A 112 -1.97 -15.81 -5.61
C LEU A 112 -2.91 -17.00 -5.87
N PRO A 113 -2.46 -18.07 -6.56
CA PRO A 113 -3.28 -19.26 -6.69
C PRO A 113 -3.63 -19.79 -5.30
N CYS A 114 -4.90 -20.17 -5.11
CA CYS A 114 -5.29 -21.00 -3.99
C CYS A 114 -4.43 -22.26 -4.10
N GLU A 115 -3.57 -22.53 -3.12
CA GLU A 115 -2.93 -23.84 -3.06
C GLU A 115 -4.05 -24.84 -2.84
N GLU A 116 -4.56 -25.44 -3.91
CA GLU A 116 -5.32 -26.67 -3.78
C GLU A 116 -4.36 -27.67 -3.16
N ASP A 117 -4.57 -27.93 -1.87
CA ASP A 117 -3.89 -28.97 -1.10
C ASP A 117 -3.84 -30.23 -1.96
N GLY A 118 -2.66 -30.48 -2.54
CA GLY A 118 -2.30 -31.77 -3.11
C GLY A 118 -2.14 -32.75 -1.96
N ALA A 119 -3.27 -33.11 -1.33
CA ALA A 119 -3.38 -34.26 -0.46
C ALA A 119 -3.12 -35.49 -1.32
N SER A 120 -1.85 -35.93 -1.30
CA SER A 120 -1.44 -37.28 -1.70
C SER A 120 -1.80 -38.27 -0.60
#